data_AF-A0A1V9Y9Q9-F1
#
_entry.id   AF-A0A1V9Y9Q9-F1
#
_cell.length_a   1.000
_cell.length_b   1.000
_cell.length_c   1.000
_cell.angle_alpha   90.00
_cell.angle_beta   90.00
_cell.angle_gamma   90.00
#
_symmetry.space_group_name_H-M   'P 1'
#
loop_
_entity.id
_entity.type
_entity.pdbx_description
1 polymer ?
#
loop_
_entity_poly.entity_id
_entity_poly.type
_entity_poly.pdbx_seq_one_letter_code
_entity_poly.pdbx_strand_id
1 'polypeptide(L)'
;MYHGPRSQCLQYFESLGFKCPEHRDVADFLLDLGTPQQDQYLVSSNFAMTPRQPSEYAELFRSSSIYNVMIQHISQPHNALLIEDATHHIAQLPSYHVSFGQSTKHLVMRQLKVFLRNKEFVNSRFVMVLLMGFLYSTSFYQVDSGQIVTILGVIFTSVLFLALGQIPMIPAFVEAREIFYKQKSANFFRTSSFILAQCTTQIPFAFAETIVFGAIMYWVTGFTSSVGAFLTYLLLLFVTNLAFTTWFFFIASISPNLHVAEPVSMLTVLLYVLFAGFIMSADDMPGYFVWIYWI
;
A
#
# COMPACT_ATOMS: atom_id res chain seq x y z
N MET A 1 2.19 17.72 -32.07
CA MET A 1 2.80 19.05 -32.24
C MET A 1 4.12 18.95 -32.98
N TYR A 2 5.14 18.28 -32.42
CA TYR A 2 6.43 18.06 -33.11
C TYR A 2 7.16 16.85 -32.49
N HIS A 3 7.85 16.05 -33.30
CA HIS A 3 8.80 15.04 -32.83
C HIS A 3 9.93 14.90 -33.85
N GLY A 4 11.15 15.31 -33.47
CA GLY A 4 12.28 15.35 -34.38
C GLY A 4 13.50 16.07 -33.79
N PRO A 5 14.53 16.32 -34.61
CA PRO A 5 15.76 16.97 -34.16
C PRO A 5 15.53 18.40 -33.65
N ARG A 6 16.12 18.75 -32.50
CA ARG A 6 16.01 20.10 -31.91
C ARG A 6 16.34 21.22 -32.91
N SER A 7 17.33 21.01 -33.78
CA SER A 7 17.78 22.00 -34.77
C SER A 7 16.72 22.38 -35.80
N GLN A 8 15.77 21.50 -36.11
CA GLN A 8 14.71 21.73 -37.10
C GLN A 8 13.41 22.23 -36.45
N CYS A 9 13.32 22.20 -35.12
CA CYS A 9 12.11 22.53 -34.37
C CYS A 9 11.64 23.98 -34.62
N LEU A 10 12.54 24.95 -34.49
CA LEU A 10 12.20 26.37 -34.73
C LEU A 10 11.76 26.63 -36.16
N GLN A 11 12.51 26.11 -37.15
CA GLN A 11 12.17 26.26 -38.57
C GLN A 11 10.81 25.66 -38.91
N TYR A 12 10.47 24.53 -38.28
CA TYR A 12 9.15 23.92 -38.44
C TYR A 12 8.03 24.86 -37.95
N PHE A 13 8.14 25.41 -36.74
CA PHE A 13 7.10 26.32 -36.21
C PHE A 13 7.07 27.68 -36.92
N GLU A 14 8.22 28.17 -37.39
CA GLU A 14 8.30 29.35 -38.28
C GLU A 14 7.54 29.11 -39.59
N SER A 15 7.62 27.91 -40.17
CA SER A 15 6.85 27.55 -41.36
C SER A 15 5.34 27.54 -41.14
N LEU A 16 4.89 27.37 -39.89
CA LEU A 16 3.49 27.42 -39.47
C LEU A 16 3.01 28.82 -39.07
N GLY A 17 3.91 29.82 -39.12
CA GLY A 17 3.62 31.23 -38.83
C GLY A 17 3.97 31.69 -37.41
N PHE A 18 4.61 30.85 -36.60
CA PHE A 18 5.06 31.20 -35.24
C PHE A 18 6.54 31.54 -35.22
N LYS A 19 6.90 32.72 -34.71
CA LYS A 19 8.31 33.11 -34.56
C LYS A 19 8.66 33.30 -33.09
N CYS A 20 9.74 32.64 -32.65
CA CYS A 20 10.28 32.85 -31.31
C CYS A 20 10.93 34.25 -31.24
N PRO A 21 10.55 35.10 -30.26
CA PRO A 21 11.22 36.38 -30.02
C PRO A 21 12.66 36.17 -29.55
N GLU A 22 13.57 37.09 -29.89
CA GLU A 22 15.00 36.98 -29.57
C GLU A 22 15.30 36.95 -28.05
N HIS A 23 14.39 37.50 -27.24
CA HIS A 23 14.52 37.58 -25.79
C HIS A 23 13.78 36.45 -25.04
N ARG A 24 13.13 35.53 -25.76
CA ARG A 24 12.37 34.41 -25.19
C ARG A 24 13.17 33.12 -25.33
N ASP A 25 13.17 32.31 -24.27
CA ASP A 25 13.77 30.98 -24.35
C ASP A 25 12.95 30.08 -25.28
N VAL A 26 13.64 29.24 -26.06
CA VAL A 26 12.99 28.35 -27.04
C VAL A 26 12.09 27.33 -26.36
N ALA A 27 12.46 26.81 -25.19
CA ALA A 27 11.62 25.85 -24.48
C ALA A 27 10.32 26.51 -23.99
N ASP A 28 10.41 27.72 -23.43
CA ASP A 28 9.24 28.49 -23.00
C ASP A 28 8.32 28.84 -24.18
N PHE A 29 8.91 29.28 -25.30
CA PHE A 29 8.15 29.50 -26.54
C PHE A 29 7.39 28.24 -26.97
N LEU A 30 8.04 27.07 -26.99
CA LEU A 30 7.40 25.81 -27.38
C LEU A 30 6.32 25.36 -26.39
N LEU A 31 6.46 25.64 -25.10
CA LEU A 31 5.44 25.34 -24.07
C LEU A 31 4.21 26.23 -24.20
N ASP A 32 4.39 27.47 -24.67
CA ASP A 32 3.29 28.38 -24.94
C ASP A 32 2.55 28.05 -26.24
N LEU A 33 3.12 27.24 -27.14
CA LEU A 33 2.41 26.77 -28.33
C LEU A 33 1.29 25.79 -27.93
N GLY A 34 0.10 25.96 -28.50
CA GLY A 34 -1.07 25.17 -28.15
C GLY A 34 -1.79 25.60 -26.86
N THR A 35 -1.33 26.67 -26.21
CA THR A 35 -2.06 27.36 -25.14
C THR A 35 -2.63 28.69 -25.65
N PRO A 36 -3.43 29.43 -24.86
CA PRO A 36 -3.88 30.77 -25.23
C PRO A 36 -2.74 31.79 -25.42
N GLN A 37 -1.52 31.49 -24.95
CA GLN A 37 -0.35 32.38 -25.11
C GLN A 37 0.25 32.32 -26.52
N GLN A 38 -0.13 31.36 -27.37
CA GLN A 38 0.46 31.20 -28.71
C GLN A 38 0.28 32.44 -29.61
N ASP A 39 -0.78 33.23 -29.39
CA ASP A 39 -1.13 34.38 -30.24
C ASP A 39 -0.06 35.48 -30.24
N GLN A 40 0.73 35.59 -29.16
CA GLN A 40 1.81 36.58 -29.04
C GLN A 40 3.01 36.30 -29.98
N TYR A 41 3.07 35.10 -30.54
CA TYR A 41 4.18 34.66 -31.40
C TYR A 41 3.83 34.61 -32.88
N LEU A 42 2.62 35.03 -33.26
CA LEU A 42 2.16 35.05 -34.64
C LEU A 42 2.79 36.22 -35.40
N VAL A 43 3.52 35.93 -36.47
CA VAL A 43 4.27 36.95 -37.23
C VAL A 43 3.77 37.16 -38.66
N SER A 44 2.82 36.36 -39.19
CA SER A 44 2.33 36.55 -40.57
C SER A 44 0.83 36.31 -40.79
N SER A 45 0.32 36.99 -41.82
CA SER A 45 -1.06 37.33 -42.18
C SER A 45 -1.88 36.24 -42.88
N ASN A 46 -1.36 35.01 -42.98
CA ASN A 46 -2.08 33.86 -43.55
C ASN A 46 -2.64 32.95 -42.44
N PHE A 47 -3.71 33.40 -41.80
CA PHE A 47 -4.44 32.68 -40.74
C PHE A 47 -4.95 31.28 -41.15
N ALA A 48 -4.94 30.94 -42.45
CA ALA A 48 -5.48 29.69 -42.96
C ALA A 48 -4.58 28.46 -42.69
N MET A 49 -3.29 28.65 -42.40
CA MET A 49 -2.34 27.55 -42.16
C MET A 49 -1.79 27.50 -40.73
N THR A 50 -2.23 28.41 -39.86
CA THR A 50 -1.80 28.46 -38.46
C THR A 50 -2.69 27.54 -37.61
N PRO A 51 -2.14 26.46 -37.04
CA PRO A 51 -2.92 25.58 -36.18
C PRO A 51 -3.27 26.26 -34.85
N ARG A 52 -4.51 26.09 -34.42
CA ARG A 52 -5.03 26.50 -33.10
C ARG A 52 -5.47 25.32 -32.27
N GLN A 53 -5.96 24.25 -32.90
CA GLN A 53 -6.40 23.05 -32.21
C GLN A 53 -5.31 21.97 -32.18
N PRO A 54 -5.26 21.11 -31.15
CA PRO A 54 -4.33 19.98 -31.09
C PRO A 54 -4.40 19.03 -32.30
N SER A 55 -5.60 18.87 -32.88
CA SER A 55 -5.85 18.10 -34.10
C SER A 55 -5.13 18.67 -35.32
N GLU A 56 -5.21 19.99 -35.53
CA GLU A 56 -4.57 20.70 -36.64
C GLU A 56 -3.05 20.60 -36.54
N TYR A 57 -2.48 20.80 -35.34
CA TYR A 57 -1.05 20.57 -35.09
C TYR A 57 -0.62 19.13 -35.40
N ALA A 58 -1.47 18.14 -35.14
CA ALA A 58 -1.17 16.74 -35.43
C ALA A 58 -1.23 16.45 -36.93
N GLU A 59 -2.21 17.02 -37.64
CA GLU A 59 -2.39 16.83 -39.08
C GLU A 59 -1.27 17.49 -39.89
N LEU A 60 -0.90 18.73 -39.54
CA LEU A 60 0.23 19.45 -40.14
C LEU A 60 1.56 18.75 -39.85
N PHE A 61 1.72 18.18 -38.66
CA PHE A 61 2.92 17.39 -38.38
C PHE A 61 2.95 16.13 -39.23
N ARG A 62 1.83 15.41 -39.38
CA ARG A 62 1.75 14.20 -40.22
C ARG A 62 1.98 14.47 -41.71
N SER A 63 1.62 15.64 -42.21
CA SER A 63 1.89 16.04 -43.60
C SER A 63 3.33 16.56 -43.80
N SER A 64 4.07 16.84 -42.73
CA SER A 64 5.43 17.36 -42.80
C SER A 64 6.44 16.34 -43.33
N SER A 65 7.52 16.84 -43.94
CA SER A 65 8.68 16.03 -44.34
C SER A 65 9.34 15.33 -43.14
N ILE A 66 9.33 15.98 -41.97
CA ILE A 66 9.94 15.48 -40.73
C ILE A 66 9.24 14.19 -40.27
N TYR A 67 7.91 14.17 -40.31
CA TYR A 67 7.14 12.96 -40.01
C TYR A 67 7.40 11.85 -41.01
N ASN A 68 7.45 12.17 -42.31
CA ASN A 68 7.74 11.18 -43.35
C ASN A 68 9.12 10.55 -43.17
N VAL A 69 10.14 11.34 -42.88
CA VAL A 69 11.51 10.84 -42.58
C VAL A 69 11.51 9.97 -41.32
N MET A 70 10.81 10.39 -40.26
CA MET A 70 10.69 9.62 -39.02
C MET A 70 10.02 8.27 -39.25
N ILE A 71 8.88 8.23 -39.94
CA ILE A 71 8.17 6.99 -40.25
C ILE A 71 9.01 6.09 -41.16
N GLN A 72 9.67 6.65 -42.18
CA GLN A 72 10.60 5.89 -43.02
C GLN A 72 11.72 5.26 -42.18
N HIS A 73 12.30 5.99 -41.23
CA HIS A 73 13.32 5.46 -40.33
C HIS A 73 12.79 4.34 -39.42
N ILE A 74 11.55 4.46 -38.93
CA ILE A 74 10.91 3.42 -38.09
C ILE A 74 10.55 2.17 -38.91
N SER A 75 10.08 2.35 -40.15
CA SER A 75 9.68 1.25 -41.04
C SER A 75 10.87 0.52 -41.68
N GLN A 76 12.07 1.10 -41.63
CA GLN A 76 13.28 0.41 -42.09
C GLN A 76 13.62 -0.79 -41.18
N PRO A 77 14.15 -1.88 -41.76
CA PRO A 77 14.66 -2.98 -40.95
C PRO A 77 15.73 -2.45 -40.00
N HIS A 78 15.63 -2.82 -38.73
CA HIS A 78 16.57 -2.37 -37.72
C HIS A 78 17.97 -2.85 -38.09
N ASN A 79 18.99 -2.02 -37.83
CA ASN A 79 20.37 -2.39 -38.11
C ASN A 79 20.70 -3.70 -37.38
N ALA A 80 21.27 -4.68 -38.10
CA ALA A 80 21.61 -5.99 -37.56
C ALA A 80 22.48 -5.89 -36.29
N LEU A 81 23.39 -4.90 -36.24
CA LEU A 81 24.23 -4.63 -35.07
C LEU A 81 23.42 -4.17 -33.85
N LEU A 82 22.37 -3.36 -34.04
CA LEU A 82 21.49 -2.93 -32.96
C LEU A 82 20.61 -4.07 -32.45
N ILE A 83 20.22 -4.98 -33.34
CA ILE A 83 19.48 -6.19 -32.97
C ILE A 83 20.39 -7.12 -32.15
N GLU A 84 21.64 -7.31 -32.59
CA GLU A 84 22.65 -8.11 -31.89
C GLU A 84 22.99 -7.50 -30.52
N ASP A 85 23.18 -6.19 -30.44
CA ASP A 85 23.44 -5.47 -29.19
C ASP A 85 22.23 -5.57 -28.23
N ALA A 86 21.01 -5.40 -28.75
CA ALA A 86 19.79 -5.55 -27.95
C ALA A 86 19.59 -6.99 -27.45
N THR A 87 19.87 -8.01 -28.27
CA THR A 87 19.75 -9.41 -27.83
C THR A 87 20.83 -9.81 -26.84
N HIS A 88 22.06 -9.31 -26.99
CA HIS A 88 23.15 -9.60 -26.06
C HIS A 88 23.06 -8.81 -24.74
N HIS A 89 22.69 -7.53 -24.78
CA HIS A 89 22.80 -6.66 -23.61
C HIS A 89 21.46 -6.28 -22.97
N ILE A 90 20.36 -6.26 -23.71
CA ILE A 90 19.04 -5.84 -23.20
C ILE A 90 18.16 -7.05 -22.89
N ALA A 91 18.06 -8.02 -23.81
CA ALA A 91 17.20 -9.19 -23.64
C ALA A 91 17.66 -10.12 -22.51
N GLN A 92 18.95 -10.06 -22.15
CA GLN A 92 19.51 -10.84 -21.03
C GLN A 92 19.25 -10.22 -19.66
N LEU A 93 18.74 -8.97 -19.58
CA LEU A 93 18.47 -8.32 -18.31
C LEU A 93 17.28 -9.02 -17.63
N PRO A 94 17.48 -9.62 -16.44
CA PRO A 94 16.39 -10.26 -15.73
C PRO A 94 15.38 -9.21 -15.28
N SER A 95 14.09 -9.55 -15.29
CA SER A 95 13.05 -8.64 -14.79
C SER A 95 13.28 -8.22 -13.33
N TYR A 96 13.98 -9.03 -12.54
CA TYR A 96 14.42 -8.69 -11.19
C TYR A 96 15.90 -9.02 -11.02
N HIS A 97 16.71 -8.02 -10.64
CA HIS A 97 18.15 -8.21 -10.43
C HIS A 97 18.49 -9.02 -9.17
N VAL A 98 17.58 -9.09 -8.19
CA VAL A 98 17.80 -9.75 -6.90
C VAL A 98 16.97 -11.02 -6.78
N SER A 99 17.57 -12.06 -6.19
CA SER A 99 16.88 -13.32 -5.89
C SER A 99 15.72 -13.10 -4.92
N PHE A 100 14.70 -13.96 -4.98
CA PHE A 100 13.50 -13.85 -4.15
C PHE A 100 13.81 -13.80 -2.65
N GLY A 101 14.66 -14.71 -2.17
CA GLY A 101 15.02 -14.80 -0.75
C GLY A 101 15.75 -13.55 -0.26
N GLN A 102 16.70 -13.04 -1.04
CA GLN A 102 17.42 -11.81 -0.71
C GLN A 102 16.48 -10.59 -0.73
N SER A 103 15.63 -10.45 -1.75
CA SER A 103 14.68 -9.34 -1.81
C SER A 103 13.70 -9.37 -0.63
N THR A 104 13.19 -10.55 -0.26
CA THR A 104 12.29 -10.71 0.90
C THR A 104 13.02 -10.36 2.21
N LYS A 105 14.26 -10.83 2.40
CA LYS A 105 15.07 -10.49 3.58
C LYS A 105 15.31 -8.98 3.70
N HIS A 106 15.68 -8.32 2.61
CA HIS A 106 15.87 -6.87 2.60
C HIS A 106 14.58 -6.11 2.92
N LEU A 107 13.44 -6.59 2.42
CA LEU A 107 12.12 -6.01 2.72
C LEU A 107 11.74 -6.18 4.20
N VAL A 108 11.96 -7.36 4.79
CA VAL A 108 11.73 -7.59 6.23
C VAL A 108 12.59 -6.64 7.06
N MET A 109 13.89 -6.57 6.78
CA MET A 109 14.81 -5.66 7.49
C MET A 109 14.39 -4.20 7.37
N ARG A 110 13.90 -3.80 6.18
CA ARG A 110 13.40 -2.44 5.94
C ARG A 110 12.13 -2.18 6.73
N GLN A 111 11.15 -3.07 6.67
CA GLN A 111 9.85 -2.89 7.33
C GLN A 111 10.01 -2.89 8.87
N LEU A 112 10.81 -3.80 9.42
CA LEU A 112 11.20 -3.76 10.84
C LEU A 112 11.80 -2.40 11.22
N LYS A 113 12.72 -1.88 10.40
CA LYS A 113 13.35 -0.58 10.65
C LYS A 113 12.36 0.58 10.55
N VAL A 114 11.44 0.55 9.58
CA VAL A 114 10.39 1.58 9.43
C VAL A 114 9.47 1.56 10.65
N PHE A 115 9.01 0.38 11.07
CA PHE A 115 8.14 0.22 12.22
C PHE A 115 8.83 0.68 13.52
N LEU A 116 10.04 0.19 13.81
CA LEU A 116 10.79 0.58 15.01
C LEU A 116 11.19 2.06 15.04
N ARG A 117 11.34 2.69 13.88
CA ARG A 117 11.62 4.14 13.79
C ARG A 117 10.39 4.98 14.02
N ASN A 118 9.18 4.43 13.87
CA ASN A 118 7.95 5.08 14.29
C ASN A 118 7.82 5.00 15.83
N LYS A 119 8.72 5.71 16.53
CA LYS A 119 8.82 5.69 17.99
C LYS A 119 7.54 6.17 18.67
N GLU A 120 6.84 7.13 18.06
CA GLU A 120 5.59 7.66 18.59
C GLU A 120 4.52 6.57 18.62
N PHE A 121 4.36 5.83 17.51
CA PHE A 121 3.45 4.69 17.46
C PHE A 121 3.86 3.57 18.42
N VAL A 122 5.14 3.17 18.41
CA VAL A 122 5.61 2.07 19.27
C VAL A 122 5.48 2.40 20.76
N ASN A 123 5.86 3.61 21.17
CA ASN A 123 5.79 4.03 22.57
C ASN A 123 4.35 4.20 23.03
N SER A 124 3.51 4.88 22.24
CA SER A 124 2.08 5.03 22.59
C SER A 124 1.40 3.67 22.71
N ARG A 125 1.73 2.74 21.82
CA ARG A 125 1.22 1.38 21.85
C ARG A 125 1.64 0.63 23.11
N PHE A 126 2.92 0.66 23.45
CA PHE A 126 3.45 0.00 24.63
C PHE A 126 2.79 0.53 25.91
N VAL A 127 2.66 1.86 26.04
CA VAL A 127 1.98 2.49 27.19
C VAL A 127 0.50 2.11 27.24
N MET A 128 -0.20 2.13 26.10
CA MET A 128 -1.61 1.73 26.01
C MET A 128 -1.82 0.28 26.48
N VAL A 129 -0.98 -0.65 26.03
CA VAL A 129 -1.04 -2.07 26.41
C VAL A 129 -0.84 -2.25 27.92
N LEU A 130 0.13 -1.55 28.52
CA LEU A 130 0.35 -1.62 29.97
C LEU A 130 -0.84 -1.05 30.75
N LEU A 131 -1.27 0.17 30.41
CA LEU A 131 -2.36 0.84 31.13
C LEU A 131 -3.66 0.05 31.04
N MET A 132 -4.03 -0.40 29.84
CA MET A 132 -5.27 -1.17 29.64
C MET A 132 -5.16 -2.58 30.21
N GLY A 133 -3.98 -3.21 30.15
CA GLY A 133 -3.71 -4.48 30.82
C GLY A 133 -3.97 -4.40 32.32
N PHE A 134 -3.44 -3.39 33.00
CA PHE A 134 -3.71 -3.18 34.43
C PHE A 134 -5.16 -2.80 34.70
N LEU A 135 -5.75 -1.90 33.92
CA LEU A 135 -7.13 -1.46 34.10
C LEU A 135 -8.12 -2.62 33.98
N TYR A 136 -8.00 -3.44 32.93
CA TYR A 136 -8.89 -4.57 32.73
C TYR A 136 -8.66 -5.67 33.76
N SER A 137 -7.39 -6.02 34.02
CA SER A 137 -7.10 -7.11 34.95
C SER A 137 -7.48 -6.79 36.40
N THR A 138 -7.32 -5.54 36.85
CA THR A 138 -7.76 -5.11 38.19
C THR A 138 -9.27 -5.03 38.31
N SER A 139 -9.99 -4.74 37.22
CA SER A 139 -11.46 -4.80 37.21
C SER A 139 -11.98 -6.22 37.45
N PHE A 140 -11.20 -7.23 37.06
CA PHE A 140 -11.47 -8.65 37.28
C PHE A 140 -10.48 -9.27 38.28
N TYR A 141 -10.14 -8.56 39.35
CA TYR A 141 -9.15 -9.03 40.30
C TYR A 141 -9.59 -10.33 40.99
N GLN A 142 -8.75 -11.37 40.91
CA GLN A 142 -8.96 -12.68 41.56
C GLN A 142 -10.36 -13.26 41.36
N VAL A 143 -10.73 -13.52 40.10
CA VAL A 143 -12.02 -14.15 39.76
C VAL A 143 -12.11 -15.55 40.35
N ASP A 144 -13.23 -15.81 41.04
CA ASP A 144 -13.51 -17.15 41.55
C ASP A 144 -13.75 -18.14 40.40
N SER A 145 -13.10 -19.30 40.51
CA SER A 145 -13.22 -20.42 39.58
C SER A 145 -14.66 -20.91 39.35
N GLY A 146 -15.57 -20.68 40.29
CA GLY A 146 -16.99 -21.01 40.15
C GLY A 146 -17.78 -20.08 39.21
N GLN A 147 -17.24 -18.90 38.88
CA GLN A 147 -17.91 -17.90 38.05
C GLN A 147 -17.53 -18.03 36.57
N ILE A 148 -18.03 -19.09 35.92
CA ILE A 148 -17.71 -19.42 34.52
C ILE A 148 -18.00 -18.25 33.57
N VAL A 149 -19.13 -17.56 33.76
CA VAL A 149 -19.52 -16.41 32.91
C VAL A 149 -18.52 -15.26 33.03
N THR A 150 -18.03 -14.96 34.24
CA THR A 150 -17.01 -13.93 34.47
C THR A 150 -15.70 -14.30 33.78
N ILE A 151 -15.25 -15.56 33.92
CA ILE A 151 -14.02 -16.06 33.28
C ILE A 151 -14.09 -15.93 31.75
N LEU A 152 -15.22 -16.35 31.15
CA LEU A 152 -15.46 -16.18 29.72
C LEU A 152 -15.43 -14.70 29.32
N GLY A 153 -16.01 -13.83 30.14
CA GLY A 153 -15.95 -12.38 29.95
C GLY A 153 -14.52 -11.84 29.94
N VAL A 154 -13.66 -12.27 30.85
CA VAL A 154 -12.25 -11.84 30.87
C VAL A 154 -11.52 -12.27 29.61
N ILE A 155 -11.70 -13.52 29.17
CA ILE A 155 -11.06 -14.05 27.95
C ILE A 155 -11.55 -13.27 26.74
N PHE A 156 -12.86 -13.05 26.64
CA PHE A 156 -13.48 -12.27 25.57
C PHE A 156 -12.94 -10.83 25.52
N THR A 157 -12.89 -10.12 26.65
CA THR A 157 -12.32 -8.77 26.73
C THR A 157 -10.84 -8.75 26.36
N SER A 158 -10.08 -9.77 26.76
CA SER A 158 -8.66 -9.90 26.40
C SER A 158 -8.46 -9.99 24.89
N VAL A 159 -9.24 -10.85 24.23
CA VAL A 159 -9.21 -11.03 22.78
C VAL A 159 -9.67 -9.77 22.07
N LEU A 160 -10.77 -9.17 22.51
CA LEU A 160 -11.35 -7.97 21.92
C LEU A 160 -10.39 -6.79 21.97
N PHE A 161 -9.68 -6.62 23.10
CA PHE A 161 -8.68 -5.55 23.23
C PHE A 161 -7.54 -5.71 22.22
N LEU A 162 -6.97 -6.91 22.10
CA LEU A 162 -5.91 -7.17 21.13
C LEU A 162 -6.41 -6.96 19.69
N ALA A 163 -7.64 -7.42 19.39
CA ALA A 163 -8.28 -7.25 18.09
C ALA A 163 -8.46 -5.76 17.73
N LEU A 164 -9.16 -4.99 18.56
CA LEU A 164 -9.34 -3.54 18.37
C LEU A 164 -8.01 -2.80 18.31
N GLY A 165 -7.04 -3.29 19.06
CA GLY A 165 -5.69 -2.82 19.03
C GLY A 165 -5.04 -2.88 17.65
N GLN A 166 -5.42 -3.77 16.73
CA GLN A 166 -4.76 -3.83 15.43
C GLN A 166 -5.25 -2.75 14.44
N ILE A 167 -6.40 -2.10 14.71
CA ILE A 167 -7.02 -1.09 13.82
C ILE A 167 -6.09 0.12 13.54
N PRO A 168 -5.39 0.71 14.52
CA PRO A 168 -4.48 1.84 14.28
C PRO A 168 -3.32 1.56 13.32
N MET A 169 -3.07 0.32 12.90
CA MET A 169 -2.08 0.01 11.85
C MET A 169 -2.61 0.22 10.43
N ILE A 170 -3.92 0.31 10.22
CA ILE A 170 -4.54 0.46 8.89
C ILE A 170 -4.00 1.69 8.14
N PRO A 171 -3.90 2.90 8.74
CA PRO A 171 -3.32 4.06 8.06
C PRO A 171 -1.91 3.79 7.52
N ALA A 172 -1.06 3.15 8.32
CA ALA A 172 0.32 2.83 7.93
C ALA A 172 0.37 1.83 6.75
N PHE A 173 -0.54 0.86 6.72
CA PHE A 173 -0.67 -0.06 5.58
C PHE A 173 -1.14 0.64 4.31
N VAL A 174 -2.12 1.54 4.44
CA VAL A 174 -2.66 2.33 3.32
C VAL A 174 -1.59 3.26 2.73
N GLU A 175 -0.79 3.91 3.57
CA GLU A 175 0.31 4.79 3.15
C GLU A 175 1.44 3.99 2.45
N ALA A 176 1.79 2.81 2.98
CA ALA A 176 2.82 1.95 2.40
C ALA A 176 2.52 1.49 0.95
N ARG A 177 1.25 1.56 0.54
CA ARG A 177 0.77 1.11 -0.77
C ARG A 177 1.26 1.95 -1.94
N GLU A 178 1.33 3.27 -1.80
CA GLU A 178 1.84 4.14 -2.88
C GLU A 178 3.32 3.86 -3.14
N ILE A 179 4.08 3.73 -2.05
CA ILE A 179 5.50 3.36 -2.08
C ILE A 179 5.66 1.98 -2.74
N PHE A 180 4.80 1.02 -2.38
CA PHE A 180 4.79 -0.30 -2.98
C PHE A 180 4.54 -0.24 -4.50
N TYR A 181 3.52 0.48 -4.97
CA TYR A 181 3.22 0.55 -6.41
C TYR A 181 4.35 1.20 -7.21
N LYS A 182 4.95 2.27 -6.68
CA LYS A 182 6.12 2.91 -7.31
C LYS A 182 7.32 1.98 -7.40
N GLN A 183 7.58 1.18 -6.37
CA GLN A 183 8.69 0.23 -6.35
C GLN A 183 8.43 -1.00 -7.22
N LYS A 184 7.18 -1.45 -7.28
CA LYS A 184 6.73 -2.55 -8.13
C LYS A 184 6.83 -2.19 -9.61
N SER A 185 6.42 -0.99 -10.02
CA SER A 185 6.55 -0.55 -11.42
C SER A 185 8.00 -0.43 -11.87
N ALA A 186 8.91 -0.13 -10.93
CA ALA A 186 10.35 -0.14 -11.15
C ALA A 186 11.02 -1.53 -11.02
N ASN A 187 10.23 -2.61 -10.83
CA ASN A 187 10.70 -3.99 -10.65
C ASN A 187 11.75 -4.19 -9.52
N PHE A 188 11.63 -3.46 -8.41
CA PHE A 188 12.56 -3.62 -7.28
C PHE A 188 12.42 -4.98 -6.59
N PHE A 189 11.20 -5.49 -6.49
CA PHE A 189 10.89 -6.76 -5.84
C PHE A 189 9.54 -7.30 -6.30
N ARG A 190 9.30 -8.58 -6.06
CA ARG A 190 8.05 -9.28 -6.37
C ARG A 190 6.99 -8.94 -5.33
N THR A 191 5.72 -8.91 -5.74
CA THR A 191 4.57 -8.68 -4.83
C THR A 191 4.57 -9.66 -3.65
N SER A 192 4.86 -10.94 -3.91
CA SER A 192 4.92 -11.98 -2.87
C SER A 192 6.01 -11.71 -1.83
N SER A 193 7.17 -11.18 -2.24
CA SER A 193 8.24 -10.79 -1.30
C SER A 193 7.78 -9.67 -0.36
N PHE A 194 6.99 -8.72 -0.84
CA PHE A 194 6.44 -7.65 -0.01
C PHE A 194 5.41 -8.15 0.99
N ILE A 195 4.47 -8.99 0.56
CA ILE A 195 3.44 -9.57 1.43
C ILE A 195 4.08 -10.41 2.52
N LEU A 196 4.99 -11.32 2.17
CA LEU A 196 5.71 -12.13 3.15
C LEU A 196 6.50 -11.29 4.13
N ALA A 197 7.14 -10.22 3.64
CA ALA A 197 7.85 -9.31 4.52
C ALA A 197 6.91 -8.65 5.52
N GLN A 198 5.74 -8.16 5.07
CA GLN A 198 4.76 -7.50 5.94
C GLN A 198 4.28 -8.46 7.02
N CYS A 199 3.87 -9.67 6.65
CA CYS A 199 3.42 -10.67 7.62
C CYS A 199 4.52 -11.03 8.63
N THR A 200 5.75 -11.25 8.15
CA THR A 200 6.89 -11.64 9.01
C THR A 200 7.27 -10.53 9.99
N THR A 201 7.20 -9.27 9.55
CA THR A 201 7.54 -8.10 10.36
C THR A 201 6.62 -7.97 11.58
N GLN A 202 5.36 -8.39 11.48
CA GLN A 202 4.38 -8.25 12.56
C GLN A 202 4.51 -9.28 13.67
N ILE A 203 5.03 -10.48 13.37
CA ILE A 203 5.20 -11.58 14.32
C ILE A 203 5.89 -11.16 15.63
N PRO A 204 7.09 -10.54 15.62
CA PRO A 204 7.76 -10.17 16.87
C PRO A 204 6.99 -9.14 17.69
N PHE A 205 6.26 -8.21 17.05
CA PHE A 205 5.49 -7.19 17.75
C PHE A 205 4.23 -7.76 18.38
N ALA A 206 3.46 -8.55 17.62
CA ALA A 206 2.30 -9.27 18.14
C ALA A 206 2.68 -10.19 19.29
N PHE A 207 3.84 -10.86 19.20
CA PHE A 207 4.35 -11.73 20.26
C PHE A 207 4.68 -10.95 21.54
N ALA A 208 5.42 -9.84 21.41
CA ALA A 208 5.77 -9.00 22.55
C ALA A 208 4.52 -8.40 23.22
N GLU A 209 3.58 -7.91 22.42
CA GLU A 209 2.31 -7.38 22.89
C GLU A 209 1.48 -8.43 23.64
N THR A 210 1.32 -9.62 23.06
CA THR A 210 0.58 -10.71 23.69
C THR A 210 1.24 -11.17 24.98
N ILE A 211 2.57 -11.24 25.06
CA ILE A 211 3.26 -11.60 26.31
C ILE A 211 3.00 -10.55 27.39
N VAL A 212 3.20 -9.26 27.08
CA VAL A 212 3.06 -8.20 28.08
C VAL A 212 1.61 -8.11 28.56
N PHE A 213 0.66 -7.97 27.63
CA PHE A 213 -0.75 -7.87 27.97
C PHE A 213 -1.29 -9.14 28.61
N GLY A 214 -1.02 -10.29 27.98
CA GLY A 214 -1.54 -11.59 28.40
C GLY A 214 -0.99 -12.02 29.75
N ALA A 215 0.29 -11.75 30.04
CA ALA A 215 0.83 -12.05 31.37
C ALA A 215 0.15 -11.20 32.46
N ILE A 216 -0.03 -9.90 32.24
CA ILE A 216 -0.72 -9.03 33.21
C ILE A 216 -2.15 -9.53 33.44
N MET A 217 -2.90 -9.77 32.36
CA MET A 217 -4.28 -10.27 32.44
C MET A 217 -4.36 -11.61 33.17
N TYR A 218 -3.52 -12.57 32.82
CA TYR A 218 -3.58 -13.93 33.39
C TYR A 218 -3.34 -13.95 34.90
N TRP A 219 -2.25 -13.30 35.33
CA TRP A 219 -1.80 -13.39 36.72
C TRP A 219 -2.59 -12.51 37.68
N VAL A 220 -2.99 -11.30 37.25
CA VAL A 220 -3.78 -10.39 38.11
C VAL A 220 -5.23 -10.84 38.22
N THR A 221 -5.81 -11.41 37.16
CA THR A 221 -7.17 -12.01 37.22
C THR A 221 -7.19 -13.26 38.10
N GLY A 222 -6.05 -13.91 38.31
CA GLY A 222 -5.95 -15.10 39.18
C GLY A 222 -6.37 -16.39 38.48
N PHE A 223 -6.07 -16.55 37.19
CA PHE A 223 -6.27 -17.83 36.51
C PHE A 223 -5.41 -18.95 37.11
N THR A 224 -5.75 -20.20 36.75
CA THR A 224 -5.10 -21.40 37.30
C THR A 224 -3.57 -21.34 37.18
N SER A 225 -2.82 -21.69 38.23
CA SER A 225 -1.35 -21.55 38.24
C SER A 225 -0.61 -22.65 37.46
N SER A 226 -1.26 -23.30 36.49
CA SER A 226 -0.65 -24.33 35.65
C SER A 226 0.10 -23.73 34.47
N VAL A 227 1.37 -24.11 34.30
CA VAL A 227 2.21 -23.68 33.17
C VAL A 227 1.56 -24.01 31.83
N GLY A 228 0.94 -25.20 31.71
CA GLY A 228 0.26 -25.61 30.48
C GLY A 228 -0.94 -24.73 30.13
N ALA A 229 -1.72 -24.33 31.13
CA ALA A 229 -2.87 -23.45 30.93
C ALA A 229 -2.43 -22.03 30.55
N PHE A 230 -1.37 -21.52 31.17
CA PHE A 230 -0.79 -20.21 30.84
C PHE A 230 -0.27 -20.16 29.40
N LEU A 231 0.50 -21.17 28.99
CA LEU A 231 1.03 -21.24 27.62
C LEU A 231 -0.08 -21.40 26.58
N THR A 232 -1.13 -22.18 26.89
CA THR A 232 -2.28 -22.34 25.99
C THR A 232 -3.04 -21.02 25.83
N TYR A 233 -3.27 -20.31 26.93
CA TYR A 233 -3.90 -18.98 26.91
C TYR A 233 -3.08 -17.98 26.07
N LEU A 234 -1.76 -17.89 26.31
CA LEU A 234 -0.88 -17.02 25.53
C LEU A 234 -0.84 -17.38 24.05
N LEU A 235 -0.79 -18.68 23.72
CA LEU A 235 -0.79 -19.15 22.34
C LEU A 235 -2.08 -18.75 21.62
N LEU A 236 -3.23 -18.95 22.26
CA LEU A 236 -4.53 -18.56 21.69
C LEU A 236 -4.60 -17.05 21.49
N LEU A 237 -4.23 -16.24 22.49
CA LEU A 237 -4.17 -14.79 22.33
C LEU A 237 -3.23 -14.37 21.20
N PHE A 238 -2.08 -15.03 21.05
CA PHE A 238 -1.08 -14.70 20.05
C PHE A 238 -1.58 -15.01 18.64
N VAL A 239 -2.16 -16.20 18.44
CA VAL A 239 -2.73 -16.61 17.15
C VAL A 239 -3.89 -15.71 16.77
N THR A 240 -4.79 -15.39 17.71
CA THR A 240 -5.90 -14.46 17.44
C THR A 240 -5.39 -13.05 17.12
N ASN A 241 -4.37 -12.56 17.83
CA ASN A 241 -3.76 -11.26 17.54
C ASN A 241 -3.17 -11.21 16.12
N LEU A 242 -2.44 -12.26 15.73
CA LEU A 242 -1.92 -12.39 14.36
C LEU A 242 -3.02 -12.49 13.31
N ALA A 243 -4.11 -13.19 13.60
CA ALA A 243 -5.25 -13.32 12.71
C ALA A 243 -5.88 -11.94 12.43
N PHE A 244 -6.16 -11.14 13.46
CA PHE A 244 -6.67 -9.78 13.30
C PHE A 244 -5.69 -8.85 12.57
N THR A 245 -4.39 -8.95 12.89
CA THR A 245 -3.36 -8.17 12.20
C THR A 245 -3.35 -8.45 10.70
N THR A 246 -3.42 -9.73 10.33
CA THR A 246 -3.42 -10.17 8.92
C THR A 246 -4.73 -9.79 8.23
N TRP A 247 -5.86 -9.91 8.94
CA TRP A 247 -7.17 -9.52 8.45
C TRP A 247 -7.25 -8.02 8.14
N PHE A 248 -6.75 -7.16 9.03
CA PHE A 248 -6.74 -5.72 8.75
C PHE A 248 -5.71 -5.33 7.69
N PHE A 249 -4.60 -6.05 7.58
CA PHE A 249 -3.71 -5.87 6.43
C PHE A 249 -4.42 -6.22 5.11
N PHE A 250 -5.24 -7.29 5.10
CA PHE A 250 -6.06 -7.64 3.95
C PHE A 250 -7.10 -6.56 3.63
N ILE A 251 -7.86 -6.09 4.62
CA ILE A 251 -8.84 -5.00 4.43
C ILE A 251 -8.16 -3.74 3.90
N ALA A 252 -7.03 -3.33 4.48
CA ALA A 252 -6.26 -2.17 4.03
C ALA A 252 -5.77 -2.33 2.58
N SER A 253 -5.44 -3.55 2.18
CA SER A 253 -4.96 -3.86 0.82
C SER A 253 -6.06 -3.77 -0.24
N ILE A 254 -7.27 -4.26 0.08
CA ILE A 254 -8.40 -4.26 -0.86
C ILE A 254 -9.19 -2.94 -0.87
N SER A 255 -9.17 -2.19 0.22
CA SER A 255 -9.94 -0.96 0.36
C SER A 255 -9.33 0.18 -0.48
N PRO A 256 -10.12 1.04 -1.14
CA PRO A 256 -9.59 2.11 -1.98
C PRO A 256 -8.85 3.19 -1.17
N ASN A 257 -9.35 3.55 0.02
CA ASN A 257 -8.81 4.60 0.87
C ASN A 257 -9.10 4.32 2.36
N LEU A 258 -8.54 5.15 3.24
CA LEU A 258 -8.67 5.01 4.68
C LEU A 258 -10.12 5.14 5.17
N HIS A 259 -10.89 6.06 4.57
CA HIS A 259 -12.30 6.30 4.91
C HIS A 259 -13.21 5.10 4.63
N VAL A 260 -12.78 4.15 3.80
CA VAL A 260 -13.48 2.87 3.60
C VAL A 260 -12.88 1.78 4.48
N ALA A 261 -11.54 1.72 4.61
CA ALA A 261 -10.86 0.66 5.34
C ALA A 261 -11.21 0.63 6.83
N GLU A 262 -11.28 1.79 7.49
CA GLU A 262 -11.55 1.88 8.93
C GLU A 262 -12.99 1.45 9.29
N PRO A 263 -14.06 1.97 8.67
CA PRO A 263 -15.43 1.52 8.97
C PRO A 263 -15.66 0.05 8.66
N VAL A 264 -15.09 -0.45 7.54
CA VAL A 264 -15.20 -1.88 7.19
C VAL A 264 -14.50 -2.73 8.24
N SER A 265 -13.32 -2.32 8.73
CA SER A 265 -12.62 -3.05 9.79
C SER A 265 -13.44 -3.08 11.08
N MET A 266 -14.01 -1.94 11.50
CA MET A 266 -14.89 -1.90 12.68
C MET A 266 -16.14 -2.76 12.51
N LEU A 267 -16.76 -2.77 11.33
CA LEU A 267 -17.90 -3.62 11.03
C LEU A 267 -17.52 -5.11 11.14
N THR A 268 -16.34 -5.51 10.66
CA THR A 268 -15.89 -6.90 10.79
C THR A 268 -15.63 -7.30 12.23
N VAL A 269 -15.10 -6.39 13.07
CA VAL A 269 -14.97 -6.64 14.51
C VAL A 269 -16.33 -6.76 15.18
N LEU A 270 -17.31 -5.91 14.81
CA LEU A 270 -18.67 -6.00 15.33
C LEU A 270 -19.30 -7.37 15.01
N LEU A 271 -19.17 -7.84 13.77
CA LEU A 271 -19.66 -9.16 13.38
C LEU A 271 -18.95 -10.26 14.19
N TYR A 272 -17.63 -10.20 14.33
CA TYR A 272 -16.89 -11.13 15.17
C TYR A 272 -17.42 -11.13 16.61
N VAL A 273 -17.57 -9.95 17.23
CA VAL A 273 -18.06 -9.81 18.61
C VAL A 273 -19.46 -10.41 18.81
N LEU A 274 -20.37 -10.17 17.86
CA LEU A 274 -21.75 -10.68 17.93
C LEU A 274 -21.81 -12.19 17.77
N PHE A 275 -21.01 -12.74 16.86
CA PHE A 275 -21.09 -14.15 16.46
C PHE A 275 -19.99 -15.03 17.08
N ALA A 276 -19.08 -14.51 17.92
CA ALA A 276 -18.00 -15.29 18.55
C ALA A 276 -18.47 -16.27 19.66
N GLY A 277 -19.77 -16.39 19.93
CA GLY A 277 -20.30 -17.32 20.93
C GLY A 277 -20.37 -16.80 22.37
N PHE A 278 -19.91 -15.57 22.63
CA PHE A 278 -19.97 -14.96 23.98
C PHE A 278 -21.26 -14.16 24.21
N ILE A 279 -21.61 -13.25 23.29
CA ILE A 279 -22.85 -12.44 23.40
C ILE A 279 -24.09 -13.29 23.09
N MET A 280 -23.99 -14.12 22.05
CA MET A 280 -25.01 -15.07 21.64
C MET A 280 -24.39 -16.46 21.64
N SER A 281 -24.97 -17.38 22.39
CA SER A 281 -24.51 -18.78 22.39
C SER A 281 -24.77 -19.41 21.02
N ALA A 282 -23.94 -20.38 20.63
CA ALA A 282 -24.10 -21.10 19.36
C ALA A 282 -25.46 -21.81 19.25
N ASP A 283 -26.00 -22.29 20.37
CA ASP A 283 -27.29 -22.99 20.42
C ASP A 283 -28.50 -22.06 20.21
N ASP A 284 -28.36 -20.79 20.60
CA ASP A 284 -29.40 -19.76 20.45
C ASP A 284 -29.35 -19.07 19.08
N MET A 285 -28.29 -19.33 18.30
CA MET A 285 -28.08 -18.69 17.02
C MET A 285 -29.05 -19.25 15.97
N PRO A 286 -29.80 -18.40 15.25
CA PRO A 286 -30.64 -18.88 14.18
C PRO A 286 -29.82 -19.64 13.14
N GLY A 287 -30.31 -20.79 12.68
CA GLY A 287 -29.53 -21.70 11.82
C GLY A 287 -29.02 -21.09 10.50
N TYR A 288 -29.61 -19.97 10.05
CA TYR A 288 -29.13 -19.23 8.88
C TYR A 288 -27.92 -18.33 9.14
N PHE A 289 -27.53 -18.07 10.40
CA PHE A 289 -26.32 -17.32 10.77
C PHE A 289 -25.20 -18.19 11.35
N VAL A 290 -25.47 -19.47 11.64
CA VAL A 290 -24.49 -20.38 12.27
C VAL A 290 -23.19 -20.52 11.47
N TRP A 291 -23.22 -20.33 10.16
CA TRP A 291 -22.02 -20.38 9.32
C TRP A 291 -21.03 -19.25 9.66
N ILE A 292 -21.49 -18.10 10.16
CA ILE A 292 -20.62 -16.99 10.58
C ILE A 292 -19.84 -17.37 11.84
N TYR A 293 -20.45 -18.13 12.75
CA TYR A 293 -19.78 -18.62 13.96
C TYR A 293 -18.58 -19.52 13.66
N TRP A 294 -18.63 -20.28 12.55
CA TRP A 294 -17.55 -21.18 12.14
C TRP A 294 -16.44 -20.51 11.32
N ILE A 295 -16.66 -19.26 10.87
CA ILE A 295 -15.68 -18.45 10.11
C ILE A 295 -14.88 -17.58 11.07
#